data_AF-A0A177YKF6-F1
#
_entry.id   AF-A0A177YKF6-F1
#
_cell.length_a   1.000
_cell.length_b   1.000
_cell.length_c   1.000
_cell.angle_alpha   90.00
_cell.angle_beta   90.00
_cell.angle_gamma   90.00
#
_symmetry.space_group_name_H-M   'P 1'
#
loop_
_entity.id
_entity.type
_entity.pdbx_description
1 polymer ?
#
loop_
_entity_poly.entity_id
_entity_poly.type
_entity_poly.pdbx_seq_one_letter_code
_entity_poly.pdbx_strand_id
1 'polypeptide(L)'
;MFADLPAASQNYWKAVTATVKDMAGQTPSPVLALRDKNPTEAYGVEYVDGLALVSDLGAQIGALQETGLLVDEKTVALFDVGAGGVTVSIVDVASGHVHVSRRTTVLSGDACDAALVRFLLERYGFGRPLAPDVQETFVESVCAGKERLSRFSAVDIDGPLSGGAVTVHRRELDDLIRDDVYDAVTLAEAMIAANARVDALFAVGGGAGMQIVRQSLFDAVSVPVFVPVDPQLLAARGAAGAAGRLVVGGSGTSAGRPRHSDSSSRHRGRLKKSRYLGGVVALVVAGGVAASAGAVSRDADQAGGDGNPSRAVFTSPTHVPAG
;
A
#
# COMPACT_ATOMS: atom_id res chain seq x y z
N MET A 1 -12.50 20.17 18.46
CA MET A 1 -11.15 20.72 18.28
C MET A 1 -10.28 19.62 17.72
N PHE A 2 -9.86 19.75 16.47
CA PHE A 2 -9.05 18.76 15.74
C PHE A 2 -7.62 18.83 16.29
N ALA A 3 -6.97 17.67 16.49
CA ALA A 3 -5.54 17.68 16.72
C ALA A 3 -4.90 18.00 15.37
N ASP A 4 -4.19 19.12 15.29
CA ASP A 4 -3.45 19.48 14.10
C ASP A 4 -2.43 18.38 13.79
N LEU A 5 -2.45 17.91 12.55
CA LEU A 5 -1.40 17.04 12.03
C LEU A 5 -0.06 17.79 12.14
N PRO A 6 1.06 17.12 12.46
CA PRO A 6 2.40 17.74 12.38
C PRO A 6 2.64 18.44 11.03
N ALA A 7 3.38 19.55 11.00
CA ALA A 7 3.54 20.38 9.80
C ALA A 7 3.99 19.61 8.54
N ALA A 8 4.91 18.65 8.67
CA ALA A 8 5.35 17.78 7.57
C ALA A 8 4.19 16.91 7.02
N SER A 9 3.38 16.34 7.92
CA SER A 9 2.20 15.56 7.54
C SER A 9 1.04 16.42 7.01
N GLN A 10 0.95 17.70 7.40
CA GLN A 10 0.00 18.65 6.79
C GLN A 10 0.36 18.92 5.32
N ASN A 11 1.65 19.11 5.03
CA ASN A 11 2.12 19.33 3.66
C ASN A 11 1.87 18.10 2.79
N TYR A 12 2.15 16.90 3.32
CA TYR A 12 1.83 15.65 2.63
C TYR A 12 0.31 15.48 2.42
N TRP A 13 -0.51 15.73 3.44
CA TRP A 13 -1.97 15.62 3.34
C TRP A 13 -2.54 16.58 2.30
N LYS A 14 -2.04 17.82 2.25
CA LYS A 14 -2.42 18.81 1.22
C LYS A 14 -2.03 18.36 -0.18
N ALA A 15 -0.83 17.79 -0.35
CA ALA A 15 -0.39 17.27 -1.64
C ALA A 15 -1.28 16.11 -2.11
N VAL A 16 -1.52 15.10 -1.25
CA VAL A 16 -2.39 13.96 -1.57
C VAL A 16 -3.80 14.41 -1.89
N THR A 17 -4.41 15.27 -1.06
CA THR A 17 -5.78 15.74 -1.31
C THR A 17 -5.89 16.62 -2.55
N ALA A 18 -4.87 17.42 -2.89
CA ALA A 18 -4.83 18.17 -4.14
C ALA A 18 -4.75 17.23 -5.36
N THR A 19 -3.84 16.26 -5.35
CA THR A 19 -3.73 15.24 -6.42
C THR A 19 -5.01 14.45 -6.58
N VAL A 20 -5.64 14.03 -5.48
CA VAL A 20 -6.90 13.29 -5.53
C VAL A 20 -8.02 14.13 -6.14
N LYS A 21 -8.13 15.40 -5.75
CA LYS A 21 -9.13 16.32 -6.30
C LYS A 21 -8.91 16.60 -7.78
N ASP A 22 -7.67 16.76 -8.20
CA ASP A 22 -7.30 16.97 -9.60
C ASP A 22 -7.67 15.74 -10.47
N MET A 23 -7.31 14.55 -9.99
CA MET A 23 -7.68 13.28 -10.64
C MET A 23 -9.20 13.01 -10.62
N ALA A 24 -9.94 13.56 -9.65
CA ALA A 24 -11.37 13.29 -9.49
C ALA A 24 -12.24 14.06 -10.48
N GLY A 25 -11.70 15.12 -11.08
CA GLY A 25 -12.44 16.02 -11.95
C GLY A 25 -13.74 16.49 -11.31
N GLN A 26 -14.88 16.23 -11.95
CA GLN A 26 -16.23 16.64 -11.50
C GLN A 26 -16.95 15.59 -10.64
N THR A 27 -16.25 14.58 -10.12
CA THR A 27 -16.89 13.51 -9.33
C THR A 27 -17.46 14.10 -8.03
N PRO A 28 -18.76 13.92 -7.73
CA PRO A 28 -19.43 14.62 -6.63
C PRO A 28 -18.98 14.16 -5.24
N SER A 29 -18.28 13.03 -5.11
CA SER A 29 -17.72 12.53 -3.84
C SER A 29 -16.52 11.61 -4.09
N PRO A 30 -15.31 12.16 -4.27
CA PRO A 30 -14.10 11.33 -4.37
C PRO A 30 -13.89 10.53 -3.09
N VAL A 31 -13.65 9.22 -3.25
CA VAL A 31 -13.36 8.30 -2.15
C VAL A 31 -11.87 8.01 -2.10
N LEU A 32 -11.29 8.03 -0.91
CA LEU A 32 -9.91 7.64 -0.65
C LEU A 32 -9.88 6.53 0.40
N ALA A 33 -9.37 5.36 0.03
CA ALA A 33 -9.07 4.30 0.98
C ALA A 33 -7.77 4.62 1.72
N LEU A 34 -7.83 4.61 3.05
CA LEU A 34 -6.69 4.86 3.91
C LEU A 34 -6.54 3.74 4.92
N ARG A 35 -5.30 3.36 5.12
CA ARG A 35 -4.94 2.41 6.15
C ARG A 35 -5.02 3.05 7.54
N ASP A 36 -5.68 2.37 8.46
CA ASP A 36 -5.58 2.65 9.90
C ASP A 36 -4.43 1.82 10.51
N LYS A 37 -3.65 2.41 11.41
CA LYS A 37 -2.60 1.69 12.14
C LYS A 37 -3.20 0.64 13.08
N ASN A 38 -4.29 0.99 13.77
CA ASN A 38 -4.90 0.19 14.84
C ASN A 38 -6.42 0.16 14.66
N PRO A 39 -6.92 -0.44 13.58
CA PRO A 39 -8.35 -0.46 13.30
C PRO A 39 -9.08 -1.27 14.38
N THR A 40 -10.14 -0.70 14.94
CA THR A 40 -11.13 -1.45 15.74
C THR A 40 -12.38 -1.79 14.92
N GLU A 41 -12.56 -1.12 13.79
CA GLU A 41 -13.68 -1.30 12.85
C GLU A 41 -13.21 -1.14 11.41
N ALA A 42 -13.83 -1.88 10.49
CA ALA A 42 -13.50 -1.88 9.07
C ALA A 42 -14.35 -0.87 8.26
N TYR A 43 -15.63 -0.65 8.57
CA TYR A 43 -16.56 0.08 7.69
C TYR A 43 -16.72 1.58 7.98
N GLY A 44 -15.78 2.20 8.69
CA GLY A 44 -15.85 3.62 8.99
C GLY A 44 -15.71 4.49 7.73
N VAL A 45 -16.56 5.52 7.63
CA VAL A 45 -16.43 6.60 6.63
C VAL A 45 -16.28 7.94 7.35
N GLU A 46 -15.27 8.70 6.96
CA GLU A 46 -15.03 10.07 7.45
C GLU A 46 -14.99 11.05 6.29
N TYR A 47 -15.59 12.22 6.43
CA TYR A 47 -15.54 13.25 5.39
C TYR A 47 -14.53 14.33 5.77
N VAL A 48 -13.55 14.58 4.90
CA VAL A 48 -12.51 15.61 5.07
C VAL A 48 -12.37 16.40 3.78
N ASP A 49 -12.58 17.71 3.82
CA ASP A 49 -12.42 18.62 2.68
C ASP A 49 -13.14 18.16 1.39
N GLY A 50 -14.32 17.56 1.52
CA GLY A 50 -15.11 17.03 0.39
C GLY A 50 -14.71 15.63 -0.09
N LEU A 51 -13.76 14.98 0.59
CA LEU A 51 -13.35 13.60 0.34
C LEU A 51 -14.01 12.67 1.34
N ALA A 52 -14.53 11.54 0.85
CA ALA A 52 -14.94 10.42 1.67
C ALA A 52 -13.72 9.52 1.93
N LEU A 53 -13.25 9.47 3.16
CA LEU A 53 -12.18 8.60 3.61
C LEU A 53 -12.79 7.30 4.11
N VAL A 54 -12.40 6.19 3.51
CA VAL A 54 -12.80 4.84 3.94
C VAL A 54 -11.58 4.10 4.44
N SER A 55 -11.79 3.10 5.29
CA SER A 55 -10.71 2.19 5.67
C SER A 55 -10.28 1.36 4.46
N ASP A 56 -8.97 1.20 4.29
CA ASP A 56 -8.38 0.25 3.34
C ASP A 56 -8.87 -1.18 3.59
N LEU A 57 -8.92 -1.59 4.86
CA LEU A 57 -9.45 -2.88 5.29
C LEU A 57 -10.93 -3.04 4.92
N GLY A 58 -11.74 -2.00 5.15
CA GLY A 58 -13.16 -2.01 4.80
C GLY A 58 -13.41 -2.02 3.29
N ALA A 59 -12.59 -1.32 2.53
CA ALA A 59 -12.64 -1.33 1.08
C ALA A 59 -12.31 -2.74 0.54
N GLN A 60 -11.25 -3.37 1.04
CA GLN A 60 -10.87 -4.73 0.65
C GLN A 60 -11.99 -5.74 0.95
N ILE A 61 -12.58 -5.72 2.16
CA ILE A 61 -13.70 -6.61 2.51
C ILE A 61 -14.92 -6.33 1.62
N GLY A 62 -15.24 -5.06 1.37
CA GLY A 62 -16.35 -4.68 0.49
C GLY A 62 -16.15 -5.23 -0.94
N ALA A 63 -14.94 -5.16 -1.47
CA ALA A 63 -14.63 -5.74 -2.77
C ALA A 63 -14.77 -7.28 -2.77
N LEU A 64 -14.32 -7.96 -1.71
CA LEU A 64 -14.49 -9.41 -1.58
C LEU A 64 -15.97 -9.82 -1.55
N GLN A 65 -16.81 -9.07 -0.84
CA GLN A 65 -18.26 -9.26 -0.83
C GLN A 65 -18.86 -9.09 -2.23
N GLU A 66 -18.46 -8.05 -2.97
CA GLU A 66 -18.94 -7.79 -4.33
C GLU A 66 -18.52 -8.89 -5.32
N THR A 67 -17.35 -9.50 -5.13
CA THR A 67 -16.88 -10.62 -5.97
C THR A 67 -17.57 -11.95 -5.66
N GLY A 68 -18.34 -12.04 -4.57
CA GLY A 68 -18.93 -13.29 -4.10
C GLY A 68 -17.91 -14.26 -3.50
N LEU A 69 -16.72 -13.77 -3.12
CA LEU A 69 -15.69 -14.56 -2.43
C LEU A 69 -15.96 -14.72 -0.93
N LEU A 70 -16.87 -13.90 -0.39
CA LEU A 70 -17.40 -13.99 0.97
C LEU A 70 -18.88 -14.34 0.87
N VAL A 71 -19.21 -15.64 0.91
CA VAL A 71 -20.58 -16.13 0.77
C VAL A 71 -21.19 -16.41 2.14
N ASP A 72 -20.52 -17.25 2.93
CA ASP A 72 -21.00 -17.71 4.24
C ASP A 72 -20.00 -17.42 5.37
N GLU A 73 -18.80 -16.93 5.03
CA GLU A 73 -17.74 -16.58 5.98
C GLU A 73 -18.18 -15.41 6.87
N LYS A 74 -18.17 -15.62 8.18
CA LYS A 74 -18.53 -14.63 9.19
C LYS A 74 -17.31 -13.90 9.72
N THR A 75 -16.21 -14.61 9.89
CA THR A 75 -14.97 -14.05 10.42
C THR A 75 -13.81 -14.48 9.55
N VAL A 76 -13.07 -13.51 9.02
CA VAL A 76 -11.99 -13.77 8.06
C VAL A 76 -10.69 -13.11 8.49
N ALA A 77 -9.58 -13.71 8.10
CA ALA A 77 -8.26 -13.11 8.19
C ALA A 77 -7.90 -12.45 6.85
N LEU A 78 -7.42 -11.21 6.87
CA LEU A 78 -6.79 -10.58 5.71
C LEU A 78 -5.29 -10.53 5.95
N PHE A 79 -4.52 -11.11 5.03
CA PHE A 79 -3.07 -11.06 4.96
C PHE A 79 -2.68 -10.09 3.84
N ASP A 80 -2.52 -8.82 4.20
CA ASP A 80 -2.26 -7.72 3.28
C ASP A 80 -0.75 -7.46 3.16
N VAL A 81 -0.17 -7.82 2.01
CA VAL A 81 1.24 -7.60 1.69
C VAL A 81 1.39 -6.37 0.80
N GLY A 82 1.66 -5.23 1.45
CA GLY A 82 1.90 -3.96 0.77
C GLY A 82 3.38 -3.64 0.55
N ALA A 83 3.62 -2.50 -0.11
CA ALA A 83 4.98 -1.97 -0.36
C ALA A 83 5.80 -1.84 0.93
N GLY A 84 5.22 -1.26 1.99
CA GLY A 84 5.92 -1.01 3.25
C GLY A 84 5.74 -2.05 4.36
N GLY A 85 5.08 -3.18 4.11
CA GLY A 85 5.00 -4.27 5.10
C GLY A 85 3.72 -5.08 5.06
N VAL A 86 3.65 -6.14 5.86
CA VAL A 86 2.47 -7.01 6.01
C VAL A 86 1.55 -6.54 7.12
N THR A 87 0.25 -6.63 6.88
CA THR A 87 -0.81 -6.49 7.90
C THR A 87 -1.62 -7.76 7.96
N VAL A 88 -1.80 -8.29 9.16
CA VAL A 88 -2.75 -9.38 9.40
C VAL A 88 -3.90 -8.84 10.23
N SER A 89 -5.13 -8.93 9.72
CA SER A 89 -6.33 -8.45 10.43
C SER A 89 -7.39 -9.54 10.45
N ILE A 90 -7.96 -9.83 11.63
CA ILE A 90 -9.07 -10.76 11.80
C ILE A 90 -10.34 -9.94 12.03
N VAL A 91 -11.34 -10.13 11.16
CA VAL A 91 -12.49 -9.23 11.05
C VAL A 91 -13.78 -10.03 10.98
N ASP A 92 -14.78 -9.62 11.75
CA ASP A 92 -16.17 -10.03 11.55
C ASP A 92 -16.75 -9.29 10.35
N VAL A 93 -17.10 -10.03 9.30
CA VAL A 93 -17.52 -9.52 7.99
C VAL A 93 -18.83 -8.72 8.09
N ALA A 94 -19.78 -9.16 8.92
CA ALA A 94 -21.10 -8.54 8.97
C ALA A 94 -21.08 -7.20 9.74
N SER A 95 -20.45 -7.19 10.91
CA SER A 95 -20.36 -6.00 11.76
C SER A 95 -19.20 -5.08 11.38
N GLY A 96 -18.18 -5.60 10.71
CA GLY A 96 -16.91 -4.91 10.47
C GLY A 96 -16.05 -4.81 11.72
N HIS A 97 -16.37 -5.52 12.80
CA HIS A 97 -15.58 -5.50 14.02
C HIS A 97 -14.22 -6.15 13.78
N VAL A 98 -13.14 -5.46 14.16
CA VAL A 98 -11.77 -5.99 14.05
C VAL A 98 -11.38 -6.61 15.39
N HIS A 99 -11.27 -7.94 15.43
CA HIS A 99 -10.87 -8.68 16.63
C HIS A 99 -9.41 -8.41 17.00
N VAL A 100 -8.54 -8.42 16.00
CA VAL A 100 -7.11 -8.13 16.15
C VAL A 100 -6.53 -7.70 14.81
N SER A 101 -5.59 -6.76 14.85
CA SER A 101 -4.80 -6.36 13.70
C SER A 101 -3.34 -6.17 14.14
N ARG A 102 -2.40 -6.78 13.41
CA ARG A 102 -0.95 -6.65 13.66
C ARG A 102 -0.23 -6.31 12.38
N ARG A 103 0.80 -5.47 12.49
CA ARG A 103 1.70 -5.11 11.40
C ARG A 103 3.09 -5.67 11.67
N THR A 104 3.73 -6.17 10.62
CA THR A 104 5.16 -6.42 10.59
C THR A 104 5.77 -5.77 9.34
N THR A 105 7.05 -5.40 9.43
CA THR A 105 7.83 -4.87 8.31
C THR A 105 8.88 -5.87 7.83
N VAL A 106 8.91 -7.09 8.41
CA VAL A 106 9.88 -8.14 8.05
C VAL A 106 9.80 -8.48 6.56
N LEU A 107 8.57 -8.66 6.06
CA LEU A 107 8.29 -8.78 4.63
C LEU A 107 7.64 -7.50 4.14
N SER A 108 8.18 -6.91 3.07
CA SER A 108 7.59 -5.76 2.40
C SER A 108 8.00 -5.74 0.92
N GLY A 109 7.16 -5.15 0.06
CA GLY A 109 7.50 -4.97 -1.35
C GLY A 109 8.82 -4.22 -1.56
N ASP A 110 9.02 -3.16 -0.77
CA ASP A 110 10.21 -2.30 -0.81
C ASP A 110 11.47 -3.07 -0.34
N ALA A 111 11.35 -3.92 0.67
CA ALA A 111 12.45 -4.76 1.14
C ALA A 111 12.82 -5.83 0.11
N CYS A 112 11.82 -6.39 -0.59
CA CYS A 112 12.07 -7.32 -1.70
C CYS A 112 12.83 -6.62 -2.84
N ASP A 113 12.43 -5.40 -3.21
CA ASP A 113 13.13 -4.61 -4.23
C ASP A 113 14.57 -4.32 -3.80
N ALA A 114 14.77 -3.88 -2.55
CA ALA A 114 16.10 -3.61 -2.00
C ALA A 114 16.99 -4.87 -1.95
N ALA A 115 16.44 -6.03 -1.60
CA ALA A 115 17.16 -7.30 -1.60
C ALA A 115 17.59 -7.69 -3.02
N LEU A 116 16.72 -7.53 -4.01
CA LEU A 116 17.01 -7.85 -5.40
C LEU A 116 18.01 -6.86 -6.03
N VAL A 117 17.87 -5.55 -5.76
CA VAL A 117 18.85 -4.52 -6.16
C VAL A 117 20.24 -4.88 -5.63
N ARG A 118 20.34 -5.20 -4.33
CA ARG A 118 21.61 -5.57 -3.69
C ARG A 118 22.22 -6.81 -4.35
N PHE A 119 21.44 -7.87 -4.52
CA PHE A 119 21.87 -9.09 -5.20
C PHE A 119 22.43 -8.83 -6.61
N LEU A 120 21.73 -8.00 -7.39
CA LEU A 120 22.15 -7.66 -8.76
C LEU A 120 23.45 -6.85 -8.79
N LEU A 121 23.61 -5.87 -7.90
CA LEU A 121 24.81 -5.05 -7.83
C LEU A 121 26.02 -5.83 -7.30
N GLU A 122 25.82 -6.73 -6.34
CA GLU A 122 26.90 -7.58 -5.81
C GLU A 122 27.41 -8.55 -6.87
N ARG A 123 26.52 -9.12 -7.69
CA ARG A 123 26.87 -10.17 -8.66
C ARG A 123 27.26 -9.64 -10.04
N TYR A 124 26.63 -8.56 -10.47
CA TYR A 124 26.76 -8.02 -11.82
C TYR A 124 27.07 -6.52 -11.83
N GLY A 125 27.26 -5.87 -10.69
CA GLY A 125 27.58 -4.44 -10.65
C GLY A 125 29.03 -4.13 -11.04
N PHE A 126 29.29 -2.86 -11.34
CA PHE A 126 30.64 -2.37 -11.65
C PHE A 126 31.54 -2.14 -10.42
N GLY A 127 31.11 -2.56 -9.22
CA GLY A 127 31.87 -2.39 -7.97
C GLY A 127 32.06 -0.94 -7.52
N ARG A 128 31.25 0.00 -8.02
CA ARG A 128 31.30 1.43 -7.68
C ARG A 128 29.91 1.98 -7.35
N PRO A 129 29.80 3.02 -6.52
CA PRO A 129 28.53 3.69 -6.26
C PRO A 129 27.89 4.21 -7.56
N LEU A 130 26.56 4.11 -7.64
CA LEU A 130 25.79 4.68 -8.73
C LEU A 130 25.50 6.16 -8.46
N ALA A 131 25.33 6.93 -9.54
CA ALA A 131 24.76 8.26 -9.42
C ALA A 131 23.29 8.16 -8.96
N PRO A 132 22.77 9.15 -8.20
CA PRO A 132 21.42 9.04 -7.60
C PRO A 132 20.29 8.82 -8.60
N ASP A 133 20.35 9.48 -9.76
CA ASP A 133 19.40 9.34 -10.86
C ASP A 133 19.44 7.95 -11.49
N VAL A 134 20.64 7.41 -11.71
CA VAL A 134 20.84 6.04 -12.21
C VAL A 134 20.31 5.00 -11.21
N GLN A 135 20.50 5.25 -9.92
CA GLN A 135 20.00 4.38 -8.86
C GLN A 135 18.46 4.37 -8.83
N GLU A 136 17.82 5.54 -8.96
CA GLU A 136 16.36 5.67 -9.00
C GLU A 136 15.77 4.88 -10.18
N THR A 137 16.26 5.09 -11.40
CA THR A 137 15.81 4.33 -12.58
C THR A 137 16.08 2.83 -12.45
N PHE A 138 17.19 2.44 -11.81
CA PHE A 138 17.49 1.02 -11.60
C PHE A 138 16.52 0.37 -10.61
N VAL A 139 16.17 1.04 -9.52
CA VAL A 139 15.16 0.55 -8.56
C VAL A 139 13.81 0.35 -9.25
N GLU A 140 13.40 1.27 -10.13
CA GLU A 140 12.16 1.13 -10.92
C GLU A 140 12.20 -0.10 -11.85
N SER A 141 13.32 -0.29 -12.56
CA SER A 141 13.55 -1.47 -13.42
C SER A 141 13.47 -2.77 -12.62
N VAL A 142 14.11 -2.81 -11.45
CA VAL A 142 14.08 -3.98 -10.55
C VAL A 142 12.69 -4.25 -10.01
N CYS A 143 11.96 -3.21 -9.60
CA CYS A 143 10.58 -3.34 -9.13
C CYS A 143 9.67 -3.94 -10.22
N ALA A 144 9.74 -3.41 -11.44
CA ALA A 144 9.00 -3.96 -12.59
C ALA A 144 9.39 -5.41 -12.90
N GLY A 145 10.68 -5.75 -12.80
CA GLY A 145 11.19 -7.12 -12.92
C GLY A 145 10.59 -8.06 -11.85
N LYS A 146 10.67 -7.66 -10.58
CA LYS A 146 10.10 -8.39 -9.43
C LYS A 146 8.61 -8.64 -9.61
N GLU A 147 7.84 -7.63 -10.01
CA GLU A 147 6.40 -7.77 -10.26
C GLU A 147 6.12 -8.80 -11.37
N ARG A 148 6.88 -8.76 -12.46
CA ARG A 148 6.77 -9.74 -13.55
C ARG A 148 7.13 -11.16 -13.11
N LEU A 149 8.07 -11.34 -12.17
CA LEU A 149 8.43 -12.66 -11.62
C LEU A 149 7.25 -13.36 -10.91
N SER A 150 6.22 -12.63 -10.48
CA SER A 150 4.99 -13.25 -9.94
C SER A 150 4.24 -14.09 -11.00
N ARG A 151 4.44 -13.79 -12.29
CA ARG A 151 3.80 -14.45 -13.44
C ARG A 151 4.77 -15.32 -14.23
N PHE A 152 5.99 -14.84 -14.45
CA PHE A 152 7.02 -15.52 -15.25
C PHE A 152 8.07 -16.20 -14.38
N SER A 153 8.65 -17.31 -14.84
CA SER A 153 9.72 -18.02 -14.11
C SER A 153 11.08 -17.35 -14.25
N ALA A 154 11.26 -16.47 -15.23
CA ALA A 154 12.43 -15.65 -15.45
C ALA A 154 12.06 -14.34 -16.16
N VAL A 155 12.82 -13.28 -15.89
CA VAL A 155 12.68 -11.97 -16.54
C VAL A 155 14.07 -11.36 -16.76
N ASP A 156 14.23 -10.59 -17.83
CA ASP A 156 15.43 -9.78 -18.02
C ASP A 156 15.25 -8.44 -17.31
N ILE A 157 16.28 -8.04 -16.57
CA ILE A 157 16.35 -6.76 -15.86
C ILE A 157 17.52 -5.96 -16.45
N ASP A 158 17.19 -4.78 -16.98
CA ASP A 158 18.16 -3.82 -17.47
C ASP A 158 18.67 -2.92 -16.34
N GLY A 159 19.89 -2.42 -16.47
CA GLY A 159 20.47 -1.51 -15.50
C GLY A 159 21.97 -1.30 -15.66
N PRO A 160 22.60 -0.69 -14.65
CA PRO A 160 24.05 -0.48 -14.59
C PRO A 160 24.79 -1.79 -14.23
N LEU A 161 24.59 -2.83 -15.03
CA LEU A 161 25.12 -4.18 -14.84
C LEU A 161 26.20 -4.48 -15.88
N SER A 162 27.30 -5.12 -15.46
CA SER A 162 28.38 -5.61 -16.31
C SER A 162 27.84 -6.73 -17.19
N GLY A 163 27.77 -6.48 -18.50
CA GLY A 163 27.24 -7.44 -19.47
C GLY A 163 25.85 -7.08 -20.02
N GLY A 164 25.24 -5.98 -19.58
CA GLY A 164 23.93 -5.53 -20.06
C GLY A 164 22.79 -6.15 -19.25
N ALA A 165 21.66 -6.43 -19.93
CA ALA A 165 20.49 -7.05 -19.31
C ALA A 165 20.85 -8.38 -18.64
N VAL A 166 20.36 -8.60 -17.42
CA VAL A 166 20.56 -9.84 -16.67
C VAL A 166 19.25 -10.59 -16.54
N THR A 167 19.25 -11.87 -16.93
CA THR A 167 18.13 -12.77 -16.66
C THR A 167 18.11 -13.17 -15.20
N VAL A 168 17.02 -12.82 -14.50
CA VAL A 168 16.75 -13.21 -13.12
C VAL A 168 15.67 -14.28 -13.10
N HIS A 169 15.89 -15.37 -12.38
CA HIS A 169 14.90 -16.41 -12.17
C HIS A 169 14.09 -16.16 -10.91
N ARG A 170 12.80 -16.56 -10.92
CA ARG A 170 11.91 -16.45 -9.74
C ARG A 170 12.53 -17.09 -8.49
N ARG A 171 13.18 -18.24 -8.65
CA ARG A 171 13.85 -18.95 -7.54
C ARG A 171 14.90 -18.09 -6.82
N GLU A 172 15.59 -17.20 -7.54
CA GLU A 172 16.61 -16.33 -6.94
C GLU A 172 15.95 -15.29 -6.05
N LEU A 173 14.82 -14.71 -6.47
CA LEU A 173 14.00 -13.87 -5.60
C LEU A 173 13.45 -14.66 -4.41
N ASP A 174 12.87 -15.84 -4.67
CA ASP A 174 12.30 -16.71 -3.63
C ASP A 174 13.32 -17.05 -2.54
N ASP A 175 14.58 -17.33 -2.93
CA ASP A 175 15.66 -17.61 -1.99
C ASP A 175 16.09 -16.38 -1.17
N LEU A 176 16.06 -15.18 -1.77
CA LEU A 176 16.40 -13.93 -1.08
C LEU A 176 15.40 -13.54 0.00
N ILE A 177 14.11 -13.88 -0.17
CA ILE A 177 13.01 -13.42 0.70
C ILE A 177 12.39 -14.55 1.54
N ARG A 178 12.95 -15.76 1.47
CA ARG A 178 12.37 -16.98 2.07
C ARG A 178 12.08 -16.81 3.56
N ASP A 179 13.06 -16.32 4.31
CA ASP A 179 12.96 -16.17 5.76
C ASP A 179 11.96 -15.07 6.14
N ASP A 180 11.98 -13.95 5.41
CA ASP A 180 11.03 -12.85 5.62
C ASP A 180 9.57 -13.30 5.37
N VAL A 181 9.35 -14.11 4.33
CA VAL A 181 8.05 -14.73 4.04
C VAL A 181 7.65 -15.68 5.15
N TYR A 182 8.57 -16.55 5.60
CA TYR A 182 8.31 -17.49 6.69
C TYR A 182 7.89 -16.78 7.98
N ASP A 183 8.60 -15.73 8.38
CA ASP A 183 8.30 -14.95 9.58
C ASP A 183 6.93 -14.24 9.48
N ALA A 184 6.62 -13.66 8.31
CA ALA A 184 5.34 -13.02 8.08
C ALA A 184 4.16 -14.03 8.12
N VAL A 185 4.34 -15.21 7.52
CA VAL A 185 3.33 -16.27 7.53
C VAL A 185 3.14 -16.87 8.93
N THR A 186 4.23 -17.05 9.68
CA THR A 186 4.19 -17.51 11.08
C THR A 186 3.35 -16.57 11.95
N LEU A 187 3.45 -15.24 11.72
CA LEU A 187 2.57 -14.28 12.40
C LEU A 187 1.09 -14.52 12.09
N ALA A 188 0.75 -14.80 10.82
CA ALA A 188 -0.62 -15.07 10.42
C ALA A 188 -1.16 -16.36 11.03
N GLU A 189 -0.39 -17.44 10.98
CA GLU A 189 -0.71 -18.73 11.59
C GLU A 189 -0.97 -18.57 13.09
N ALA A 190 -0.06 -17.92 13.82
CA ALA A 190 -0.21 -17.69 15.26
C ALA A 190 -1.45 -16.85 15.59
N MET A 191 -1.77 -15.84 14.78
CA MET A 191 -2.98 -15.03 14.96
C MET A 191 -4.25 -15.83 14.71
N ILE A 192 -4.29 -16.67 13.68
CA ILE A 192 -5.44 -17.55 13.39
C ILE A 192 -5.62 -18.57 14.52
N ALA A 193 -4.55 -19.24 14.95
CA ALA A 193 -4.60 -20.24 16.01
C ALA A 193 -5.07 -19.66 17.36
N ALA A 194 -4.77 -18.39 17.64
CA ALA A 194 -5.18 -17.71 18.87
C ALA A 194 -6.64 -17.22 18.87
N ASN A 195 -7.34 -17.24 17.73
CA ASN A 195 -8.70 -16.74 17.61
C ASN A 195 -9.65 -17.88 17.24
N ALA A 196 -10.59 -18.18 18.14
CA ALA A 196 -11.63 -19.16 17.85
C ALA A 196 -12.53 -18.63 16.72
N ARG A 197 -12.65 -19.40 15.63
CA ARG A 197 -13.55 -19.18 14.47
C ARG A 197 -13.05 -18.16 13.45
N VAL A 198 -11.89 -18.42 12.83
CA VAL A 198 -11.56 -17.82 11.53
C VAL A 198 -12.01 -18.81 10.45
N ASP A 199 -12.88 -18.37 9.55
CA ASP A 199 -13.48 -19.22 8.52
C ASP A 199 -12.54 -19.38 7.31
N ALA A 200 -11.81 -18.32 6.95
CA ALA A 200 -10.87 -18.30 5.83
C ALA A 200 -9.83 -17.18 5.97
N LEU A 201 -8.72 -17.31 5.23
CA LEU A 201 -7.73 -16.26 5.03
C LEU A 201 -7.75 -15.77 3.58
N PHE A 202 -7.72 -14.45 3.40
CA PHE A 202 -7.58 -13.78 2.11
C PHE A 202 -6.21 -13.09 2.03
N ALA A 203 -5.36 -13.54 1.10
CA ALA A 203 -4.09 -12.86 0.81
C ALA A 203 -4.33 -11.75 -0.20
N VAL A 204 -4.02 -10.51 0.18
CA VAL A 204 -4.33 -9.29 -0.57
C VAL A 204 -3.10 -8.38 -0.65
N GLY A 205 -3.17 -7.31 -1.44
CA GLY A 205 -2.03 -6.44 -1.70
C GLY A 205 -1.09 -7.00 -2.77
N GLY A 206 -0.14 -6.18 -3.22
CA GLY A 206 0.74 -6.53 -4.34
C GLY A 206 1.60 -7.76 -4.08
N GLY A 207 2.10 -7.93 -2.86
CA GLY A 207 2.95 -9.07 -2.51
C GLY A 207 2.22 -10.40 -2.45
N ALA A 208 0.88 -10.42 -2.35
CA ALA A 208 0.10 -11.66 -2.41
C ALA A 208 0.14 -12.34 -3.80
N GLY A 209 0.59 -11.63 -4.84
CA GLY A 209 0.84 -12.19 -6.16
C GLY A 209 2.07 -13.12 -6.23
N MET A 210 3.01 -12.98 -5.29
CA MET A 210 4.25 -13.78 -5.29
C MET A 210 3.96 -15.24 -4.95
N GLN A 211 4.48 -16.16 -5.76
CA GLN A 211 4.18 -17.60 -5.62
C GLN A 211 4.66 -18.16 -4.27
N ILE A 212 5.84 -17.74 -3.78
CA ILE A 212 6.34 -18.15 -2.46
C ILE A 212 5.40 -17.72 -1.33
N VAL A 213 4.84 -16.51 -1.37
CA VAL A 213 3.87 -16.05 -0.34
C VAL A 213 2.63 -16.92 -0.36
N ARG A 214 2.10 -17.21 -1.55
CA ARG A 214 0.90 -18.05 -1.71
C ARG A 214 1.13 -19.46 -1.15
N GLN A 215 2.21 -20.12 -1.57
CA GLN A 215 2.51 -21.47 -1.13
C GLN A 215 2.79 -21.55 0.36
N SER A 216 3.58 -20.63 0.91
CA SER A 216 3.83 -20.61 2.36
C SER A 216 2.53 -20.43 3.16
N LEU A 217 1.59 -19.61 2.70
CA LEU A 217 0.28 -19.49 3.35
C LEU A 217 -0.53 -20.79 3.24
N PHE A 218 -0.63 -21.40 2.05
CA PHE A 218 -1.36 -22.66 1.86
C PHE A 218 -0.82 -23.80 2.72
N ASP A 219 0.50 -23.86 2.89
CA ASP A 219 1.17 -24.92 3.64
C ASP A 219 1.08 -24.73 5.16
N ALA A 220 1.06 -23.48 5.64
CA ALA A 220 1.16 -23.18 7.07
C ALA A 220 -0.19 -23.02 7.79
N VAL A 221 -1.18 -22.35 7.19
CA VAL A 221 -2.40 -21.98 7.94
C VAL A 221 -3.46 -23.07 7.91
N SER A 222 -4.18 -23.25 9.02
CA SER A 222 -5.17 -24.32 9.19
C SER A 222 -6.55 -24.02 8.57
N VAL A 223 -6.70 -22.92 7.85
CA VAL A 223 -7.97 -22.45 7.27
C VAL A 223 -7.83 -22.35 5.74
N PRO A 224 -8.93 -22.42 4.97
CA PRO A 224 -8.89 -22.16 3.54
C PRO A 224 -8.23 -20.81 3.23
N VAL A 225 -7.31 -20.80 2.25
CA VAL A 225 -6.61 -19.60 1.78
C VAL A 225 -7.14 -19.23 0.40
N PHE A 226 -7.47 -17.96 0.22
CA PHE A 226 -7.91 -17.41 -1.04
C PHE A 226 -7.03 -16.24 -1.46
N VAL A 227 -6.76 -16.14 -2.76
CA VAL A 227 -6.03 -15.02 -3.34
C VAL A 227 -6.93 -14.43 -4.44
N PRO A 228 -7.48 -13.23 -4.24
CA PRO A 228 -8.35 -12.60 -5.22
C PRO A 228 -7.62 -12.34 -6.54
N VAL A 229 -8.39 -12.19 -7.62
CA VAL A 229 -7.84 -11.74 -8.91
C VAL A 229 -7.37 -10.30 -8.79
N ASP A 230 -6.14 -10.03 -9.21
CA ASP A 230 -5.46 -8.74 -9.05
C ASP A 230 -5.49 -8.23 -7.59
N PRO A 231 -4.84 -8.95 -6.64
CA PRO A 231 -4.90 -8.62 -5.22
C PRO A 231 -4.38 -7.20 -4.91
N GLN A 232 -3.52 -6.65 -5.76
CA GLN A 232 -3.02 -5.28 -5.70
C GLN A 232 -4.09 -4.20 -5.94
N LEU A 233 -5.21 -4.56 -6.60
CA LEU A 233 -6.28 -3.63 -6.95
C LEU A 233 -7.49 -3.72 -6.01
N LEU A 234 -7.48 -4.64 -5.04
CA LEU A 234 -8.67 -4.99 -4.26
C LEU A 234 -9.22 -3.80 -3.44
N ALA A 235 -8.36 -3.12 -2.69
CA ALA A 235 -8.72 -1.91 -1.95
C ALA A 235 -9.30 -0.82 -2.86
N ALA A 236 -8.68 -0.68 -4.03
CA ALA A 236 -9.03 0.33 -5.01
C ALA A 236 -10.43 0.05 -5.61
N ARG A 237 -10.71 -1.20 -5.96
CA ARG A 237 -12.05 -1.67 -6.39
C ARG A 237 -13.09 -1.44 -5.28
N GLY A 238 -12.73 -1.75 -4.04
CA GLY A 238 -13.60 -1.53 -2.89
C GLY A 238 -13.94 -0.07 -2.62
N ALA A 239 -12.97 0.83 -2.79
CA ALA A 239 -13.18 2.27 -2.70
C ALA A 239 -14.13 2.77 -3.80
N ALA A 240 -14.01 2.22 -5.02
CA ALA A 240 -14.94 2.48 -6.12
C ALA A 240 -16.37 2.05 -5.79
N GLY A 241 -16.53 0.82 -5.27
CA GLY A 241 -17.84 0.32 -4.83
C GLY A 241 -18.45 1.15 -3.71
N ALA A 242 -17.64 1.59 -2.75
CA ALA A 242 -18.06 2.50 -1.68
C ALA A 242 -18.55 3.85 -2.23
N ALA A 243 -17.85 4.44 -3.21
CA ALA A 243 -18.26 5.69 -3.85
C ALA A 243 -19.67 5.58 -4.46
N GLY A 244 -19.96 4.48 -5.16
CA GLY A 244 -21.28 4.22 -5.73
C GLY A 244 -22.39 4.22 -4.66
N ARG A 245 -22.16 3.56 -3.52
CA ARG A 245 -23.12 3.52 -2.40
C ARG A 245 -23.35 4.89 -1.76
N LEU A 246 -22.29 5.68 -1.60
CA LEU A 246 -22.37 7.01 -1.01
C LEU A 246 -23.13 8.00 -1.91
N VAL A 247 -23.01 7.88 -3.24
CA VAL A 247 -23.78 8.69 -4.20
C VAL A 247 -25.26 8.29 -4.20
N VAL A 248 -25.58 7.00 -4.18
CA VAL A 248 -26.97 6.51 -4.16
C VAL A 248 -27.67 6.90 -2.85
N GLY A 249 -26.98 6.82 -1.71
CA GLY A 249 -27.49 7.27 -0.41
C GLY A 249 -27.70 8.79 -0.28
N GLY A 250 -27.08 9.58 -1.17
CA GLY A 250 -27.20 11.04 -1.21
C GLY A 250 -28.37 11.59 -2.04
N SER A 251 -29.16 10.73 -2.68
CA SER A 251 -30.31 11.13 -3.52
C SER A 251 -31.64 11.30 -2.76
N GLY A 252 -31.61 11.29 -1.42
CA GLY A 252 -32.74 11.61 -0.56
C GLY A 252 -32.76 13.08 -0.13
N THR A 253 -33.56 13.89 -0.82
CA THR A 253 -34.27 15.12 -0.36
C THR A 253 -33.66 15.98 0.76
N SER A 254 -33.42 17.25 0.46
CA SER A 254 -33.34 18.32 1.46
C SER A 254 -34.64 18.45 2.25
N ALA A 255 -34.76 17.81 3.41
CA ALA A 255 -35.77 18.15 4.41
C ALA A 255 -35.44 17.53 5.78
N GLY A 256 -35.31 18.38 6.80
CA GLY A 256 -35.51 17.99 8.20
C GLY A 256 -34.31 17.40 8.93
N ARG A 257 -33.66 18.24 9.74
CA ARG A 257 -32.75 17.86 10.82
C ARG A 257 -33.28 16.63 11.60
N PRO A 258 -32.58 15.48 11.62
CA PRO A 258 -33.04 14.32 12.38
C PRO A 258 -33.00 14.60 13.87
N ARG A 259 -34.11 14.32 14.55
CA ARG A 259 -34.24 14.34 16.00
C ARG A 259 -33.38 13.22 16.59
N HIS A 260 -32.68 13.53 17.68
CA HIS A 260 -31.98 12.59 18.52
C HIS A 260 -32.92 11.46 18.98
N SER A 261 -32.50 10.22 18.77
CA SER A 261 -32.79 9.13 19.70
C SER A 261 -31.44 8.66 20.25
N ASP A 262 -31.35 8.73 21.57
CA ASP A 262 -30.17 8.46 22.37
C ASP A 262 -29.79 6.97 22.33
N SER A 263 -28.59 6.63 21.85
CA SER A 263 -27.68 5.62 22.43
C SER A 263 -26.41 5.41 21.58
N SER A 264 -25.65 6.47 21.27
CA SER A 264 -24.36 6.33 20.55
C SER A 264 -23.29 7.36 20.95
N SER A 265 -23.48 8.03 22.09
CA SER A 265 -22.68 9.18 22.53
C SER A 265 -21.25 8.86 23.01
N ARG A 266 -20.73 7.64 22.80
CA ARG A 266 -19.36 7.26 23.17
C ARG A 266 -18.43 6.91 21.99
N HIS A 267 -18.92 6.91 20.75
CA HIS A 267 -18.21 6.23 19.65
C HIS A 267 -17.49 7.12 18.62
N ARG A 268 -17.44 8.45 18.80
CA ARG A 268 -16.88 9.38 17.78
C ARG A 268 -15.49 9.93 18.10
N GLY A 269 -14.80 9.36 19.09
CA GLY A 269 -13.63 9.99 19.71
C GLY A 269 -12.23 9.47 19.33
N ARG A 270 -12.09 8.32 18.66
CA ARG A 270 -10.78 7.60 18.70
C ARG A 270 -10.04 7.35 17.37
N LEU A 271 -10.63 7.64 16.21
CA LEU A 271 -9.95 7.49 14.90
C LEU A 271 -8.88 8.57 14.60
N LYS A 272 -8.64 9.53 15.52
CA LYS A 272 -7.89 10.77 15.25
C LYS A 272 -6.37 10.70 15.46
N LYS A 273 -5.77 9.55 15.83
CA LYS A 273 -4.34 9.53 16.24
C LYS A 273 -3.42 8.53 15.54
N SER A 274 -3.88 7.85 14.49
CA SER A 274 -3.13 6.70 13.96
C SER A 274 -3.20 6.54 12.45
N ARG A 275 -2.97 7.62 11.69
CA ARG A 275 -2.86 7.54 10.23
C ARG A 275 -1.38 7.42 9.86
N TYR A 276 -0.99 6.25 9.36
CA TYR A 276 0.25 6.10 8.61
C TYR A 276 -0.09 6.37 7.15
N LEU A 277 0.50 7.43 6.59
CA LEU A 277 0.39 7.79 5.17
C LEU A 277 1.52 7.13 4.34
N GLY A 278 2.23 6.15 4.90
CA GLY A 278 3.25 5.39 4.17
C GLY A 278 2.58 4.45 3.16
N GLY A 279 2.66 4.81 1.87
CA GLY A 279 2.14 4.00 0.77
C GLY A 279 0.66 4.20 0.46
N VAL A 280 0.15 5.44 0.54
CA VAL A 280 -1.21 5.74 0.04
C VAL A 280 -1.24 5.51 -1.46
N VAL A 281 -1.91 4.44 -1.90
CA VAL A 281 -2.43 4.33 -3.27
C VAL A 281 -3.72 5.12 -3.30
N ALA A 282 -3.63 6.38 -3.69
CA ALA A 282 -4.81 7.18 -3.96
C ALA A 282 -5.42 6.67 -5.26
N LEU A 283 -6.47 5.84 -5.17
CA LEU A 283 -7.28 5.50 -6.33
C LEU A 283 -8.43 6.49 -6.43
N VAL A 284 -8.38 7.33 -7.46
CA VAL A 284 -9.47 8.23 -7.76
C VAL A 284 -10.37 7.59 -8.81
N VAL A 285 -11.63 7.41 -8.45
CA VAL A 285 -12.65 6.86 -9.34
C VAL A 285 -13.44 8.03 -9.90
N ALA A 286 -12.99 8.53 -11.04
CA ALA A 286 -13.76 9.43 -11.89
C ALA A 286 -14.29 8.63 -13.08
N GLY A 287 -15.60 8.46 -13.17
CA GLY A 287 -16.25 7.91 -14.38
C GLY A 287 -15.81 6.51 -14.82
N GLY A 288 -15.47 5.61 -13.87
CA GLY A 288 -15.12 4.22 -14.18
C GLY A 288 -13.65 3.94 -14.50
N VAL A 289 -12.76 4.93 -14.36
CA VAL A 289 -11.30 4.72 -14.48
C VAL A 289 -10.68 4.68 -13.10
N ALA A 290 -9.94 3.60 -12.81
CA ALA A 290 -9.14 3.42 -11.61
C ALA A 290 -7.69 3.81 -11.93
N ALA A 291 -7.19 4.90 -11.36
CA ALA A 291 -5.77 5.29 -11.45
C ALA A 291 -5.13 5.36 -10.06
N SER A 292 -4.02 4.63 -9.84
CA SER A 292 -3.26 4.61 -8.59
C SER A 292 -2.18 5.69 -8.60
N ALA A 293 -2.24 6.65 -7.68
CA ALA A 293 -1.11 7.55 -7.41
C ALA A 293 -0.38 7.08 -6.14
N GLY A 294 0.90 6.71 -6.27
CA GLY A 294 1.81 6.49 -5.15
C GLY A 294 2.72 7.69 -4.95
N ALA A 295 2.75 8.27 -3.75
CA ALA A 295 3.71 9.32 -3.39
C ALA A 295 4.83 8.71 -2.54
N VAL A 296 6.04 8.60 -3.12
CA VAL A 296 7.26 8.14 -2.43
C VAL A 296 7.71 9.22 -1.44
N SER A 297 7.93 8.85 -0.18
CA SER A 297 8.47 9.76 0.84
C SER A 297 9.99 9.62 0.86
N ARG A 298 10.71 10.73 0.64
CA ARG A 298 12.14 10.83 1.01
C ARG A 298 12.19 11.13 2.50
N ASP A 299 12.73 10.22 3.30
CA ASP A 299 13.05 10.52 4.70
C ASP A 299 14.21 11.50 4.74
N ALA A 300 14.00 12.59 5.49
CA ALA A 300 14.99 13.60 5.79
C ALA A 300 15.26 13.59 7.30
N ASP A 301 16.48 13.20 7.67
CA ASP A 301 17.25 13.70 8.81
C ASP A 301 18.68 13.15 8.70
N GLN A 302 19.76 13.75 9.21
CA GLN A 302 20.31 15.11 9.26
C GLN A 302 21.68 14.94 9.95
N ALA A 303 22.75 15.54 9.42
CA ALA A 303 23.91 16.04 10.18
C ALA A 303 24.79 16.82 9.16
N GLY A 304 24.92 18.14 9.19
CA GLY A 304 25.30 18.95 10.34
C GLY A 304 26.82 19.16 10.28
N GLY A 305 27.28 20.17 9.53
CA GLY A 305 28.69 20.49 9.37
C GLY A 305 28.88 21.86 8.71
N ASP A 306 29.15 22.86 9.55
CA ASP A 306 29.39 24.26 9.21
C ASP A 306 30.58 24.46 8.25
N GLY A 307 30.49 25.47 7.37
CA GLY A 307 31.64 25.91 6.58
C GLY A 307 31.37 26.92 5.45
N ASN A 308 31.07 28.17 5.80
CA ASN A 308 31.37 29.45 5.13
C ASN A 308 31.40 29.56 3.56
N PRO A 309 30.62 30.46 2.92
CA PRO A 309 30.63 30.64 1.47
C PRO A 309 31.77 31.53 1.01
N SER A 310 32.76 30.95 0.32
CA SER A 310 33.79 31.72 -0.38
C SER A 310 33.49 31.79 -1.88
N ARG A 311 33.34 33.04 -2.36
CA ARG A 311 33.26 33.45 -3.76
C ARG A 311 34.44 32.88 -4.57
N ALA A 312 34.14 32.28 -5.73
CA ALA A 312 35.03 32.19 -6.88
C ALA A 312 34.14 32.24 -8.13
N VAL A 313 33.88 33.43 -8.68
CA VAL A 313 34.59 33.99 -9.85
C VAL A 313 34.46 33.10 -11.09
N PHE A 314 33.53 33.51 -11.94
CA PHE A 314 33.30 33.05 -13.29
C PHE A 314 34.50 33.44 -14.17
N THR A 315 35.22 32.44 -14.70
CA THR A 315 36.19 32.65 -15.78
C THR A 315 35.82 31.75 -16.95
N SER A 316 35.26 32.35 -18.01
CA SER A 316 35.20 31.73 -19.33
C SER A 316 36.59 31.72 -19.97
N PRO A 317 36.89 30.73 -20.82
CA PRO A 317 37.53 31.05 -22.09
C PRO A 317 36.86 30.35 -23.29
N THR A 318 36.42 31.19 -24.23
CA THR A 318 36.70 31.17 -25.68
C THR A 318 36.92 29.82 -26.41
N HIS A 319 35.90 29.46 -27.20
CA HIS A 319 35.89 29.08 -28.63
C HIS A 319 37.23 28.92 -29.39
N VAL A 320 37.38 27.84 -30.19
CA VAL A 320 37.80 27.79 -31.63
C VAL A 320 37.51 26.36 -32.19
N PRO A 321 37.16 26.18 -33.49
CA PRO A 321 36.39 25.04 -34.02
C PRO A 321 37.25 23.98 -34.74
N ALA A 322 36.64 22.82 -35.04
CA ALA A 322 37.22 21.80 -35.91
C ALA A 322 36.59 21.85 -37.30
N GLY A 323 37.44 22.09 -38.30
CA GLY A 323 37.35 21.42 -39.60
C GLY A 323 38.20 20.16 -39.56
#